data_AF-A0A2R6KMX5-F1
#
_entry.id   AF-A0A2R6KMX5-F1
#
_cell.length_a   1.000
_cell.length_b   1.000
_cell.length_c   1.000
_cell.angle_alpha   90.00
_cell.angle_beta   90.00
_cell.angle_gamma   90.00
#
_symmetry.space_group_name_H-M   'P 1'
#
loop_
_entity.id
_entity.type
_entity.pdbx_description
1 polymer ?
#
loop_
_entity_poly.entity_id
_entity_poly.type
_entity_poly.pdbx_seq_one_letter_code
_entity_poly.pdbx_strand_id
1 'polypeptide(L)'
;MADVTVVEFDTAGATADERLVREYLLDARDRLLATDACERCGFLRYGHDPSRPGGQVRLHLRGETELLVAAERDRWDELVEDGLARSWEEVGPDDDTETFGPRGDALVEELQFLATAMARPLYEEYDDLTALAPVDSYPGDGPVPAGWWTLLHFLSNHRALSASEEVDASFQMMRNRLLSLGARDPTRAIREIEQLQDDLDALRAEIDATRE
;
A
#
# COMPACT_ATOMS: atom_id res chain seq x y z
N MET A 1 16.49 21.57 6.92
CA MET A 1 15.45 20.53 7.06
C MET A 1 15.48 19.77 5.75
N ALA A 2 15.33 18.46 5.78
CA ALA A 2 15.16 17.71 4.55
C ALA A 2 13.86 18.13 3.90
N ASP A 3 13.90 18.43 2.60
CA ASP A 3 12.71 18.76 1.83
C ASP A 3 11.97 17.47 1.46
N VAL A 4 10.67 17.59 1.22
CA VAL A 4 9.82 16.47 0.78
C VAL A 4 9.15 16.89 -0.52
N THR A 5 9.19 16.00 -1.51
CA THR A 5 8.46 16.18 -2.77
C THR A 5 7.84 14.86 -3.20
N VAL A 6 6.82 14.95 -4.04
CA VAL A 6 6.16 13.80 -4.64
C VAL A 6 6.19 13.96 -6.15
N VAL A 7 6.51 12.88 -6.86
CA VAL A 7 6.45 12.85 -8.31
C VAL A 7 5.31 11.91 -8.70
N GLU A 8 4.31 12.44 -9.39
CA GLU A 8 3.19 11.67 -9.88
C GLU A 8 3.46 11.21 -11.31
N PHE A 9 3.28 9.91 -11.56
CA PHE A 9 3.24 9.33 -12.89
C PHE A 9 1.79 8.98 -13.21
N ASP A 10 1.21 9.58 -14.25
CA ASP A 10 -0.05 9.09 -14.84
C ASP A 10 0.26 7.85 -15.67
N THR A 11 -0.46 6.76 -15.45
CA THR A 11 -0.20 5.48 -16.13
C THR A 11 -1.38 5.09 -17.01
N ALA A 12 -1.49 3.81 -17.40
CA ALA A 12 -2.65 3.28 -18.11
C ALA A 12 -3.50 2.29 -17.29
N GLY A 13 -3.28 2.23 -15.97
CA GLY A 13 -4.07 1.43 -15.02
C GLY A 13 -3.19 0.53 -14.16
N ALA A 14 -3.81 -0.34 -13.36
CA ALA A 14 -3.12 -1.20 -12.40
C ALA A 14 -1.96 -2.03 -13.00
N THR A 15 -2.12 -2.56 -14.23
CA THR A 15 -1.07 -3.30 -14.93
C THR A 15 0.10 -2.41 -15.33
N ALA A 16 -0.17 -1.17 -15.77
CA ALA A 16 0.88 -0.22 -16.11
C ALA A 16 1.63 0.26 -14.86
N ASP A 17 0.93 0.47 -13.74
CA ASP A 17 1.56 0.75 -12.44
C ASP A 17 2.54 -0.36 -12.05
N GLU A 18 2.13 -1.62 -12.20
CA GLU A 18 2.99 -2.76 -11.87
C GLU A 18 4.24 -2.80 -12.74
N ARG A 19 4.08 -2.60 -14.05
CA ARG A 19 5.21 -2.53 -14.97
C ARG A 19 6.17 -1.40 -14.61
N LEU A 20 5.65 -0.20 -14.32
CA LEU A 20 6.47 0.93 -13.89
C LEU A 20 7.23 0.62 -12.58
N VAL A 21 6.61 -0.09 -11.64
CA VAL A 21 7.28 -0.51 -10.42
C VAL A 21 8.43 -1.48 -10.71
N ARG A 22 8.16 -2.55 -11.47
CA ARG A 22 9.12 -3.59 -11.79
C ARG A 22 10.27 -3.07 -12.66
N GLU A 23 9.97 -2.27 -13.67
CA GLU A 23 10.93 -1.82 -14.69
C GLU A 23 11.73 -0.58 -14.25
N TYR A 24 11.22 0.23 -13.31
CA TYR A 24 11.87 1.48 -12.89
C TYR A 24 11.94 1.69 -11.38
N LEU A 25 10.82 1.69 -10.65
CA LEU A 25 10.80 2.26 -9.29
C LEU A 25 11.62 1.48 -8.27
N LEU A 26 11.70 0.16 -8.37
CA LEU A 26 12.54 -0.65 -7.47
C LEU A 26 14.01 -0.25 -7.61
N ASP A 27 14.50 -0.17 -8.84
CA ASP A 27 15.89 0.17 -9.12
C ASP A 27 16.19 1.66 -8.92
N ALA A 28 15.22 2.53 -9.22
CA ALA A 28 15.30 3.95 -8.90
C ALA A 28 15.44 4.17 -7.41
N ARG A 29 14.65 3.46 -6.59
CA ARG A 29 14.72 3.56 -5.14
C ARG A 29 16.12 3.23 -4.61
N ASP A 30 16.70 2.11 -5.03
CA ASP A 30 18.03 1.71 -4.55
C ASP A 30 19.12 2.65 -5.04
N ARG A 31 19.04 3.10 -6.30
CA ARG A 31 19.95 4.10 -6.85
C ARG A 31 19.88 5.42 -6.08
N LEU A 32 18.67 5.91 -5.80
CA LEU A 32 18.46 7.17 -5.10
C LEU A 32 18.96 7.09 -3.66
N LEU A 33 18.61 6.03 -2.93
CA LEU A 33 19.06 5.80 -1.55
C LEU A 33 20.58 5.57 -1.42
N ALA A 34 21.26 5.22 -2.51
CA ALA A 34 22.73 5.12 -2.54
C ALA A 34 23.43 6.49 -2.66
N THR A 35 22.67 7.57 -2.89
CA THR A 35 23.20 8.94 -2.91
C THR A 35 23.13 9.58 -1.53
N ASP A 36 24.05 10.51 -1.24
CA ASP A 36 24.00 11.31 0.00
C ASP A 36 22.82 12.30 0.01
N ALA A 37 22.21 12.57 -1.14
CA ALA A 37 21.11 13.51 -1.30
C ALA A 37 19.73 12.93 -0.92
N CYS A 38 19.59 11.60 -0.84
CA CYS A 38 18.31 10.94 -0.57
C CYS A 38 18.28 10.33 0.83
N GLU A 39 17.41 10.85 1.70
CA GLU A 39 17.20 10.30 3.05
C GLU A 39 16.15 9.18 3.06
N ARG A 40 15.09 9.33 2.25
CA ARG A 40 14.01 8.35 2.07
C ARG A 40 13.50 8.38 0.64
N CYS A 41 13.10 7.20 0.16
CA CYS A 41 12.48 7.00 -1.14
C CYS A 41 11.41 5.90 -1.03
N GLY A 42 10.19 6.23 -1.43
CA GLY A 42 8.99 5.42 -1.25
C GLY A 42 8.08 5.54 -2.46
N PHE A 43 7.14 4.61 -2.65
CA PHE A 43 6.14 4.75 -3.70
C PHE A 43 4.80 4.13 -3.32
N LEU A 44 3.73 4.65 -3.92
CA LEU A 44 2.37 4.17 -3.77
C LEU A 44 1.70 4.04 -5.14
N ARG A 45 0.90 2.97 -5.31
CA ARG A 45 0.14 2.69 -6.53
C ARG A 45 -1.33 3.02 -6.31
N TYR A 46 -1.96 3.65 -7.29
CA TYR A 46 -3.37 4.06 -7.25
C TYR A 46 -4.17 3.55 -8.45
N GLY A 47 -3.61 2.73 -9.34
CA GLY A 47 -4.35 2.14 -10.46
C GLY A 47 -5.37 1.07 -10.08
N HIS A 48 -5.37 0.64 -8.81
CA HIS A 48 -6.46 -0.14 -8.24
C HIS A 48 -7.62 0.73 -7.75
N ASP A 49 -7.48 2.06 -7.76
CA ASP A 49 -8.48 3.01 -7.31
C ASP A 49 -9.42 3.38 -8.46
N PRO A 50 -10.72 3.02 -8.41
CA PRO A 50 -11.70 3.40 -9.43
C PRO A 50 -11.82 4.91 -9.70
N SER A 51 -11.44 5.78 -8.75
CA SER A 51 -11.42 7.24 -8.95
C SER A 51 -10.27 7.71 -9.86
N ARG A 52 -9.31 6.82 -10.14
CA ARG A 52 -8.17 7.02 -11.03
C ARG A 52 -8.24 6.01 -12.19
N PRO A 53 -9.19 6.13 -13.13
CA PRO A 53 -9.36 5.17 -14.22
C PRO A 53 -8.13 5.06 -15.15
N GLY A 54 -7.27 6.08 -15.15
CA GLY A 54 -5.98 6.06 -15.84
C GLY A 54 -4.89 5.30 -15.09
N GLY A 55 -5.02 5.04 -13.80
CA GLY A 55 -3.90 4.62 -12.96
C GLY A 55 -2.93 5.75 -12.65
N GLN A 56 -2.21 5.57 -11.55
CA GLN A 56 -1.27 6.58 -11.05
C GLN A 56 -0.28 5.89 -10.11
N VAL A 57 0.99 6.26 -10.23
CA VAL A 57 2.02 5.90 -9.25
C VAL A 57 2.65 7.16 -8.71
N ARG A 58 2.79 7.25 -7.40
CA ARG A 58 3.44 8.38 -6.72
C ARG A 58 4.78 7.93 -6.17
N LEU A 59 5.85 8.63 -6.52
CA LEU A 59 7.20 8.48 -5.97
C LEU A 59 7.41 9.57 -4.92
N HIS A 60 7.63 9.18 -3.67
CA HIS A 60 7.85 10.08 -2.54
C HIS A 60 9.34 10.16 -2.25
N LEU A 61 9.88 11.39 -2.21
CA LEU A 61 11.30 11.66 -2.01
C LEU A 61 11.49 12.58 -0.81
N ARG A 62 12.48 12.26 0.02
CA ARG A 62 12.91 13.10 1.13
C ARG A 62 14.43 13.30 1.09
N GLY A 63 14.88 14.53 1.27
CA GLY A 63 16.30 14.91 1.23
C GLY A 63 16.52 16.22 0.47
N GLU A 64 17.55 16.26 -0.38
CA GLU A 64 17.83 17.38 -1.28
C GLU A 64 17.01 17.23 -2.58
N THR A 65 15.69 17.41 -2.47
CA THR A 65 14.70 17.05 -3.51
C THR A 65 14.96 17.70 -4.86
N GLU A 66 15.40 18.96 -4.90
CA GLU A 66 15.76 19.64 -6.15
C GLU A 66 16.87 18.91 -6.92
N LEU A 67 17.88 18.40 -6.20
CA LEU A 67 18.96 17.62 -6.82
C LEU A 67 18.48 16.25 -7.29
N LEU A 68 17.63 15.59 -6.49
CA LEU A 68 17.07 14.28 -6.83
C LEU A 68 16.19 14.37 -8.09
N VAL A 69 15.32 15.38 -8.17
CA VAL A 69 14.47 15.68 -9.33
C VAL A 69 15.32 16.01 -10.55
N ALA A 70 16.31 16.88 -10.41
CA ALA A 70 17.20 17.23 -11.51
C ALA A 70 18.00 16.03 -12.04
N ALA A 71 18.34 15.06 -11.18
CA ALA A 71 19.08 13.86 -11.57
C ALA A 71 18.22 12.78 -12.27
N GLU A 72 16.90 12.81 -12.09
CA GLU A 72 15.99 11.79 -12.59
C GLU A 72 15.04 12.27 -13.70
N ARG A 73 14.83 13.58 -13.85
CA ARG A 73 13.90 14.13 -14.86
C ARG A 73 14.08 13.60 -16.27
N ASP A 74 15.32 13.45 -16.75
CA ASP A 74 15.60 12.98 -18.11
C ASP A 74 15.15 11.50 -18.25
N ARG A 75 15.31 10.69 -17.20
CA ARG A 75 14.79 9.31 -17.17
C ARG A 75 13.28 9.30 -17.13
N TRP A 76 12.64 10.22 -16.41
CA TRP A 76 11.18 10.30 -16.37
C TRP A 76 10.60 10.72 -17.73
N ASP A 77 11.28 11.60 -18.46
CA ASP A 77 10.95 11.93 -19.84
C ASP A 77 11.07 10.68 -20.74
N GLU A 78 12.15 9.90 -20.60
CA GLU A 78 12.30 8.60 -21.30
C GLU A 78 11.17 7.61 -20.97
N LEU A 79 10.74 7.51 -19.70
CA LEU A 79 9.60 6.64 -19.30
C LEU A 79 8.30 7.02 -20.01
N VAL A 80 8.10 8.30 -20.31
CA VAL A 80 6.95 8.80 -21.08
C VAL A 80 7.12 8.45 -22.56
N GLU A 81 8.29 8.65 -23.13
CA GLU A 81 8.59 8.30 -24.52
C GLU A 81 8.43 6.80 -24.79
N ASP A 82 8.86 5.95 -23.86
CA ASP A 82 8.75 4.49 -23.91
C ASP A 82 7.33 3.98 -23.59
N GLY A 83 6.43 4.87 -23.16
CA GLY A 83 5.03 4.54 -22.84
C GLY A 83 4.83 3.77 -21.54
N LEU A 84 5.81 3.80 -20.62
CA LEU A 84 5.65 3.30 -19.25
C LEU A 84 4.82 4.25 -18.38
N ALA A 85 4.89 5.55 -18.65
CA ALA A 85 3.99 6.57 -18.13
C ALA A 85 3.37 7.37 -19.29
N ARG A 86 2.23 8.02 -19.06
CA ARG A 86 1.62 8.96 -20.02
C ARG A 86 2.13 10.38 -19.81
N SER A 87 2.42 10.73 -18.56
CA SER A 87 3.02 11.99 -18.15
C SER A 87 3.59 11.82 -16.75
N TRP A 88 4.45 12.76 -16.36
CA TRP A 88 4.85 12.93 -14.97
C TRP A 88 4.77 14.40 -14.57
N GLU A 89 4.54 14.66 -13.29
CA GLU A 89 4.64 15.99 -12.70
C GLU A 89 5.16 15.94 -11.27
N GLU A 90 5.86 17.01 -10.87
CA GLU A 90 6.23 17.21 -9.48
C GLU A 90 5.06 17.89 -8.75
N VAL A 91 4.65 17.31 -7.62
CA VAL A 91 3.60 17.82 -6.74
C VAL A 91 4.11 17.94 -5.32
N GLY A 92 3.43 18.77 -4.53
CA GLY A 92 3.73 18.90 -3.10
C GLY A 92 3.44 17.61 -2.32
N PRO A 93 4.01 17.45 -1.11
CA PRO A 93 3.66 16.35 -0.23
C PRO A 93 2.16 16.35 0.10
N ASP A 94 1.62 15.16 0.32
CA ASP A 94 0.29 15.02 0.93
C ASP A 94 0.33 15.59 2.37
N ASP A 95 -0.69 16.35 2.75
CA ASP A 95 -0.87 16.86 4.12
C ASP A 95 -2.14 16.26 4.71
N ASP A 96 -2.00 15.15 5.44
CA ASP A 96 -3.09 14.48 6.12
C ASP A 96 -3.19 14.90 7.61
N THR A 97 -2.62 16.05 7.98
CA THR A 97 -2.63 16.57 9.35
C THR A 97 -4.05 16.75 9.89
N GLU A 98 -5.01 17.16 9.06
CA GLU A 98 -6.42 17.27 9.47
C GLU A 98 -7.04 15.91 9.82
N THR A 99 -6.56 14.84 9.18
CA THR A 99 -7.07 13.46 9.36
C THR A 99 -6.40 12.78 10.54
N PHE A 100 -5.07 12.82 10.63
CA PHE A 100 -4.29 12.03 11.59
C PHE A 100 -3.70 12.86 12.74
N GLY A 101 -3.79 14.19 12.66
CA GLY A 101 -3.05 15.10 13.53
C GLY A 101 -1.54 15.07 13.26
N PRO A 102 -0.76 16.05 13.75
CA PRO A 102 0.66 16.19 13.36
C PRO A 102 1.54 14.97 13.67
N ARG A 103 1.23 14.25 14.77
CA ARG A 103 1.97 13.05 15.16
C ARG A 103 1.55 11.81 14.38
N GLY A 104 0.28 11.73 13.98
CA GLY A 104 -0.22 10.61 13.20
C GLY A 104 0.23 10.71 11.76
N ASP A 105 0.20 11.92 11.19
CA ASP A 105 0.67 12.20 9.83
C ASP A 105 2.14 11.82 9.65
N ALA A 106 3.03 12.29 10.54
CA ALA A 106 4.43 11.89 10.55
C ALA A 106 4.64 10.37 10.74
N LEU A 107 3.76 9.69 11.49
CA LEU A 107 3.83 8.23 11.64
C LEU A 107 3.40 7.50 10.36
N VAL A 108 2.37 7.99 9.67
CA VAL A 108 1.92 7.44 8.38
C VAL A 108 3.04 7.55 7.35
N GLU A 109 3.73 8.69 7.27
CA GLU A 109 4.91 8.87 6.41
C GLU A 109 5.99 7.81 6.69
N GLU A 110 6.39 7.63 7.96
CA GLU A 110 7.41 6.64 8.34
C GLU A 110 6.97 5.20 8.01
N LEU A 111 5.70 4.86 8.28
CA LEU A 111 5.14 3.54 7.98
C LEU A 111 5.05 3.30 6.47
N GLN A 112 4.79 4.33 5.67
CA GLN A 112 4.80 4.23 4.20
C GLN A 112 6.19 3.86 3.70
N PHE A 113 7.25 4.57 4.14
CA PHE A 113 8.61 4.23 3.72
C PHE A 113 9.05 2.83 4.19
N LEU A 114 8.64 2.43 5.40
CA LEU A 114 8.86 1.07 5.89
C LEU A 114 8.14 0.04 5.02
N ALA A 115 6.88 0.30 4.63
CA ALA A 115 6.12 -0.57 3.74
C ALA A 115 6.77 -0.68 2.35
N THR A 116 7.23 0.43 1.77
CA THR A 116 7.95 0.39 0.49
C THR A 116 9.26 -0.40 0.57
N ALA A 117 9.96 -0.39 1.71
CA ALA A 117 11.18 -1.19 1.88
C ALA A 117 10.92 -2.70 1.76
N MET A 118 9.69 -3.16 2.02
CA MET A 118 9.28 -4.56 1.84
C MET A 118 8.82 -4.89 0.41
N ALA A 119 8.67 -3.88 -0.45
CA ALA A 119 8.12 -4.08 -1.79
C ALA A 119 9.07 -4.86 -2.71
N ARG A 120 10.39 -4.66 -2.62
CA ARG A 120 11.34 -5.36 -3.51
C ARG A 120 11.22 -6.89 -3.42
N PRO A 121 11.31 -7.53 -2.23
CA PRO A 121 11.09 -8.97 -2.11
C PRO A 121 9.74 -9.43 -2.67
N LEU A 122 8.67 -8.65 -2.46
CA LEU A 122 7.35 -8.96 -3.01
C LEU A 122 7.36 -9.08 -4.54
N TYR A 123 8.03 -8.16 -5.24
CA TYR A 123 8.09 -8.17 -6.70
C TYR A 123 9.13 -9.16 -7.25
N GLU A 124 10.22 -9.42 -6.52
CA GLU A 124 11.27 -10.35 -6.96
C GLU A 124 10.89 -11.83 -6.74
N GLU A 125 10.17 -12.14 -5.66
CA GLU A 125 9.77 -13.51 -5.35
C GLU A 125 8.50 -13.95 -6.10
N TYR A 126 7.66 -13.00 -6.52
CA TYR A 126 6.36 -13.28 -7.14
C TYR A 126 6.23 -12.59 -8.50
N ASP A 127 6.23 -13.40 -9.57
CA ASP A 127 5.97 -12.94 -10.94
C ASP A 127 4.53 -12.44 -11.11
N ASP A 128 3.58 -13.05 -10.39
CA ASP A 128 2.16 -12.71 -10.40
C ASP A 128 1.68 -12.46 -8.97
N LEU A 129 1.43 -11.20 -8.64
CA LEU A 129 0.93 -10.82 -7.31
C LEU A 129 -0.50 -11.29 -7.05
N THR A 130 -1.26 -11.67 -8.08
CA THR A 130 -2.60 -12.23 -7.90
C THR A 130 -2.58 -13.64 -7.32
N ALA A 131 -1.44 -14.33 -7.40
CA ALA A 131 -1.20 -15.59 -6.70
C ALA A 131 -1.18 -15.42 -5.16
N LEU A 132 -0.93 -14.19 -4.67
CA LEU A 132 -1.02 -13.82 -3.27
C LEU A 132 -2.43 -13.33 -2.93
N ALA A 133 -3.40 -14.24 -3.01
CA ALA A 133 -4.78 -13.93 -2.65
C ALA A 133 -4.85 -13.35 -1.22
N PRO A 134 -5.73 -12.36 -0.95
CA PRO A 134 -5.89 -11.79 0.39
C PRO A 134 -6.22 -12.85 1.44
N VAL A 135 -7.10 -13.77 1.07
CA VAL A 135 -7.51 -14.97 1.80
C VAL A 135 -7.82 -16.05 0.75
N ASP A 136 -7.25 -17.24 0.91
CA ASP A 136 -7.55 -18.42 0.10
C ASP A 136 -7.74 -19.63 1.01
N SER A 137 -8.76 -20.44 0.70
CA SER A 137 -9.01 -21.70 1.38
C SER A 137 -8.41 -22.80 0.52
N TYR A 138 -7.34 -23.45 0.98
CA TYR A 138 -6.72 -24.60 0.30
C TYR A 138 -7.44 -25.90 0.71
N PRO A 139 -8.52 -26.32 0.00
CA PRO A 139 -9.42 -27.33 0.51
C PRO A 139 -8.75 -28.69 0.36
N GLY A 140 -8.55 -29.40 1.47
CA GLY A 140 -7.83 -30.67 1.52
C GLY A 140 -6.42 -30.57 2.13
N ASP A 141 -5.88 -29.36 2.27
CA ASP A 141 -4.54 -29.14 2.82
C ASP A 141 -4.57 -28.68 4.28
N GLY A 142 -5.63 -27.96 4.69
CA GLY A 142 -5.81 -27.55 6.07
C GLY A 142 -7.16 -26.88 6.36
N PRO A 143 -7.53 -26.74 7.64
CA PRO A 143 -8.80 -26.14 8.03
C PRO A 143 -8.77 -24.61 8.09
N VAL A 144 -7.59 -23.98 8.12
CA VAL A 144 -7.45 -22.52 8.27
C VAL A 144 -7.04 -21.91 6.93
N PRO A 145 -7.83 -20.98 6.36
CA PRO A 145 -7.44 -20.23 5.18
C PRO A 145 -6.14 -19.44 5.39
N ALA A 146 -5.30 -19.37 4.36
CA ALA A 146 -4.05 -18.59 4.37
C ALA A 146 -4.07 -17.58 3.23
N GLY A 147 -3.21 -16.55 3.29
CA GLY A 147 -3.14 -15.54 2.25
C GLY A 147 -2.29 -14.35 2.65
N TRP A 148 -2.50 -13.21 2.00
CA TRP A 148 -1.78 -11.96 2.32
C TRP A 148 -1.92 -11.55 3.79
N TRP A 149 -3.06 -11.85 4.43
CA TRP A 149 -3.29 -11.56 5.85
C TRP A 149 -2.21 -12.19 6.75
N THR A 150 -1.65 -13.34 6.37
CA THR A 150 -0.62 -14.04 7.16
C THR A 150 0.68 -13.22 7.27
N LEU A 151 1.04 -12.44 6.24
CA LEU A 151 2.19 -11.52 6.33
C LEU A 151 1.94 -10.41 7.37
N LEU A 152 0.74 -9.83 7.38
CA LEU A 152 0.35 -8.81 8.35
C LEU A 152 0.37 -9.37 9.78
N HIS A 153 -0.06 -10.63 9.94
CA HIS A 153 0.04 -11.35 11.21
C HIS A 153 1.50 -11.52 11.66
N PHE A 154 2.41 -11.94 10.78
CA PHE A 154 3.82 -12.09 11.14
C PHE A 154 4.50 -10.76 11.48
N LEU A 155 4.15 -9.67 10.80
CA LEU A 155 4.62 -8.32 11.17
C LEU A 155 4.10 -7.90 12.55
N SER A 156 2.83 -8.18 12.86
CA SER A 156 2.25 -7.97 14.19
C SER A 156 2.95 -8.81 15.26
N ASN A 157 3.28 -10.07 14.94
CA ASN A 157 4.02 -10.96 15.82
C ASN A 157 5.45 -10.47 16.09
N HIS A 158 6.17 -9.99 15.06
CA HIS A 158 7.50 -9.39 15.23
C HIS A 158 7.47 -8.13 16.09
N ARG A 159 6.36 -7.38 16.07
CA ARG A 159 6.14 -6.25 16.97
C ARG A 159 5.77 -6.67 18.39
N ALA A 160 5.53 -7.96 18.61
CA ALA A 160 5.05 -8.58 19.84
C ALA A 160 3.69 -8.02 20.29
N LEU A 161 2.78 -7.77 19.34
CA LEU A 161 1.40 -7.43 19.67
C LEU A 161 0.70 -8.59 20.36
N SER A 162 -0.12 -8.28 21.35
CA SER A 162 -1.12 -9.20 21.86
C SER A 162 -2.22 -9.42 20.83
N ALA A 163 -2.96 -10.52 20.95
CA ALA A 163 -4.11 -10.80 20.07
C ALA A 163 -5.14 -9.66 20.09
N SER A 164 -5.35 -9.00 21.23
CA SER A 164 -6.28 -7.86 21.33
C SER A 164 -5.78 -6.65 20.54
N GLU A 165 -4.48 -6.34 20.61
CA GLU A 165 -3.91 -5.22 19.86
C GLU A 165 -3.94 -5.47 18.34
N GLU A 166 -3.72 -6.72 17.90
CA GLU A 166 -3.85 -7.11 16.50
C GLU A 166 -5.30 -7.00 16.01
N VAL A 167 -6.29 -7.37 16.84
CA VAL A 167 -7.72 -7.16 16.55
C VAL A 167 -8.03 -5.66 16.42
N ASP A 168 -7.53 -4.81 17.33
CA ASP A 168 -7.74 -3.36 17.26
C ASP A 168 -7.15 -2.75 15.99
N ALA A 169 -5.92 -3.15 15.61
CA ALA A 169 -5.27 -2.70 14.38
C ALA A 169 -6.04 -3.15 13.13
N SER A 170 -6.44 -4.42 13.09
CA SER A 170 -7.22 -5.00 12.00
C SER A 170 -8.58 -4.31 11.84
N PHE A 171 -9.24 -3.97 12.96
CA PHE A 171 -10.50 -3.23 12.95
C PHE A 171 -10.34 -1.81 12.41
N GLN A 172 -9.28 -1.07 12.77
CA GLN A 172 -9.05 0.25 12.19
C GLN A 172 -8.77 0.17 10.68
N MET A 173 -8.04 -0.84 10.23
CA MET A 173 -7.78 -1.06 8.80
C MET A 173 -9.09 -1.35 8.05
N MET A 174 -9.94 -2.24 8.60
CA MET A 174 -11.26 -2.56 8.07
C MET A 174 -12.17 -1.32 8.02
N ARG A 175 -12.25 -0.56 9.12
CA ARG A 175 -13.03 0.68 9.20
C ARG A 175 -12.62 1.67 8.11
N ASN A 176 -11.31 1.90 7.93
CA ASN A 176 -10.80 2.79 6.89
C ASN A 176 -11.22 2.34 5.48
N ARG A 177 -11.16 1.04 5.19
CA ARG A 177 -11.57 0.49 3.89
C ARG A 177 -13.08 0.54 3.67
N LEU A 178 -13.89 0.26 4.68
CA LEU A 178 -15.35 0.39 4.61
C LEU A 178 -15.80 1.83 4.42
N LEU A 179 -15.15 2.81 5.06
CA LEU A 179 -15.40 4.23 4.82
C LEU A 179 -15.04 4.64 3.38
N SER A 180 -13.87 4.19 2.89
CA SER A 180 -13.43 4.43 1.51
C SER A 180 -14.40 3.82 0.49
N LEU A 181 -14.90 2.61 0.75
CA LEU A 181 -15.92 1.95 -0.05
C LEU A 181 -17.24 2.70 0.01
N GLY A 182 -17.69 3.09 1.19
CA GLY A 182 -18.96 3.78 1.42
C GLY A 182 -19.01 5.18 0.83
N ALA A 183 -17.88 5.89 0.76
CA ALA A 183 -17.77 7.17 0.06
C ALA A 183 -18.12 7.07 -1.43
N ARG A 184 -18.05 5.87 -2.01
CA ARG A 184 -18.26 5.59 -3.45
C ARG A 184 -19.54 4.80 -3.69
N ASP A 185 -19.76 3.76 -2.90
CA ASP A 185 -20.91 2.86 -2.95
C ASP A 185 -21.39 2.55 -1.52
N PRO A 186 -22.23 3.43 -0.93
CA PRO A 186 -22.77 3.24 0.40
C PRO A 186 -23.53 1.92 0.56
N THR A 187 -24.28 1.52 -0.47
CA THR A 187 -25.09 0.29 -0.45
C THR A 187 -24.20 -0.94 -0.39
N ARG A 188 -23.10 -0.97 -1.15
CA ARG A 188 -22.12 -2.06 -1.03
C ARG A 188 -21.44 -2.05 0.33
N ALA A 189 -20.99 -0.91 0.83
CA ALA A 189 -20.35 -0.84 2.15
C ALA A 189 -21.26 -1.34 3.28
N ILE A 190 -22.56 -1.01 3.25
CA ILE A 190 -23.54 -1.51 4.22
C ILE A 190 -23.68 -3.04 4.11
N ARG A 191 -23.77 -3.59 2.89
CA ARG A 191 -23.83 -5.05 2.70
C ARG A 191 -22.58 -5.76 3.20
N GLU A 192 -21.39 -5.20 2.99
CA GLU A 192 -20.14 -5.76 3.55
C GLU A 192 -20.18 -5.74 5.08
N ILE A 193 -20.72 -4.68 5.70
CA ILE A 193 -20.89 -4.61 7.16
C ILE A 193 -21.87 -5.69 7.66
N GLU A 194 -22.99 -5.87 6.97
CA GLU A 194 -23.99 -6.90 7.32
C GLU A 194 -23.38 -8.31 7.24
N GLN A 195 -22.61 -8.61 6.19
CA GLN A 195 -21.89 -9.89 6.08
C GLN A 195 -20.88 -10.10 7.21
N LEU A 196 -20.11 -9.06 7.56
CA LEU A 196 -19.16 -9.13 8.68
C LEU A 196 -19.86 -9.37 10.02
N GLN A 197 -21.09 -8.85 10.20
CA GLN A 197 -21.89 -9.14 11.40
C GLN A 197 -22.29 -10.62 11.46
N ASP A 198 -22.77 -11.17 10.34
CA ASP A 198 -23.12 -12.59 10.23
C ASP A 198 -21.89 -13.49 10.52
N ASP A 199 -20.72 -13.14 9.97
CA ASP A 199 -19.47 -13.88 10.19
C ASP A 199 -19.02 -13.85 11.66
N LEU A 200 -19.17 -12.69 12.33
CA LEU A 200 -18.84 -12.55 13.75
C LEU A 200 -19.82 -13.32 14.65
N ASP A 201 -21.10 -13.36 14.30
CA ASP A 201 -22.10 -14.16 15.02
C ASP A 201 -21.82 -15.67 14.86
N ALA A 202 -21.41 -16.12 13.67
CA ALA A 202 -20.96 -17.49 13.43
C ALA A 202 -19.71 -17.83 14.25
N LEU A 203 -18.68 -16.98 14.21
CA LEU A 203 -17.46 -17.15 15.00
C LEU A 203 -17.75 -17.21 16.50
N ARG A 204 -18.69 -16.39 16.98
CA ARG A 204 -19.12 -16.42 18.38
C ARG A 204 -19.70 -17.79 18.74
N ALA A 205 -20.55 -18.35 17.89
CA ALA A 205 -21.13 -19.68 18.12
C ALA A 205 -20.04 -20.77 18.16
N GLU A 206 -19.02 -20.69 17.28
CA GLU A 206 -17.87 -21.61 17.31
C GLU A 206 -17.09 -21.51 18.63
N ILE A 207 -16.78 -20.29 19.08
CA ILE A 207 -16.08 -20.06 20.35
C ILE A 207 -16.90 -20.61 21.53
N ASP A 208 -18.21 -20.37 21.56
CA ASP A 208 -19.06 -20.88 22.63
C ASP A 208 -19.13 -22.42 22.61
N ALA A 209 -19.11 -23.06 21.45
CA ALA A 209 -19.03 -24.52 21.33
C ALA A 209 -17.71 -25.11 21.83
N THR A 210 -16.59 -24.37 21.79
CA THR A 210 -15.31 -24.85 22.36
C THR A 210 -15.25 -24.84 23.89
N ARG A 211 -16.26 -24.27 24.56
CA ARG A 211 -16.36 -24.21 26.02
C ARG A 211 -17.12 -25.40 26.64
N GLU A 212 -17.77 -26.22 25.81
CA GLU A 212 -18.47 -27.45 26.21
C GLU A 212 -17.52 -28.67 26.24
#